data_AF-A0A2V2CD68-F1
#
_entry.id   AF-A0A2V2CD68-F1
#
_cell.length_a   1.000
_cell.length_b   1.000
_cell.length_c   1.000
_cell.angle_alpha   90.00
_cell.angle_beta   90.00
_cell.angle_gamma   90.00
#
_symmetry.space_group_name_H-M   'P 1'
#
loop_
_entity.id
_entity.type
_entity.pdbx_description
1 polymer ?
#
loop_
_entity_poly.entity_id
_entity_poly.type
_entity_poly.pdbx_seq_one_letter_code
_entity_poly.pdbx_strand_id
1 'polypeptide(L)'
;TPIAGTLAIWYGDKVWYLYGASSNEHRNLMPNYLLQWSMIQWAVEKGCRMYDFRGVSGDVSEDNPLYGLFRFKQGFGGDFTEFVGEMDLVLSPAVYWAVEHGTSIFKELRKQVYLIKNRGK
;
A
#
# COMPACT_ATOMS: atom_id res chain seq x y z
N THR A 1 12.17 -0.25 -24.04
CA THR A 1 11.43 0.70 -23.18
C THR A 1 11.40 0.15 -21.77
N PRO A 2 11.50 0.98 -20.70
CA PRO A 2 11.30 0.50 -19.33
C PRO A 2 9.88 -0.06 -19.16
N ILE A 3 9.76 -1.25 -18.57
CA ILE A 3 8.48 -1.95 -18.37
C ILE A 3 8.06 -2.02 -16.89
N ALA A 4 8.92 -1.58 -15.97
CA ALA A 4 8.57 -1.39 -14.57
C ALA A 4 9.51 -0.38 -13.89
N GLY A 5 9.06 0.18 -12.77
CA GLY A 5 9.84 1.07 -11.93
C GLY A 5 9.33 1.06 -10.50
N THR A 6 10.18 1.48 -9.56
CA THR A 6 9.86 1.54 -8.14
C THR A 6 10.54 2.72 -7.48
N LEU A 7 9.94 3.26 -6.42
CA LEU A 7 10.56 4.18 -5.50
C LEU A 7 10.79 3.46 -4.17
N ALA A 8 12.06 3.33 -3.82
CA ALA A 8 12.52 2.74 -2.57
C ALA A 8 13.05 3.82 -1.64
N ILE A 9 12.82 3.69 -0.34
CA ILE A 9 13.47 4.53 0.69
C ILE A 9 14.32 3.64 1.56
N TRP A 10 15.59 4.00 1.74
CA TRP A 10 16.45 3.42 2.76
C TRP A 10 16.52 4.39 3.94
N TYR A 11 16.19 3.91 5.14
CA TYR A 11 16.30 4.68 6.38
C TYR A 11 16.56 3.76 7.57
N GLY A 12 17.59 4.07 8.37
CA GLY A 12 18.00 3.25 9.50
C GLY A 12 18.40 1.83 9.06
N ASP A 13 17.85 0.82 9.72
CA ASP A 13 18.09 -0.60 9.46
C ASP A 13 17.03 -1.24 8.53
N LYS A 14 16.37 -0.42 7.71
CA LYS A 14 15.25 -0.85 6.88
C LYS A 14 15.23 -0.20 5.47
N VAL A 15 14.75 -0.97 4.48
CA VAL A 15 14.36 -0.46 3.16
C VAL A 15 12.85 -0.61 2.96
N TRP A 16 12.20 0.45 2.47
CA TRP A 16 10.76 0.52 2.19
C TRP A 16 10.47 0.44 0.69
N TYR A 17 9.59 -0.48 0.31
CA TYR A 17 8.92 -0.46 -1.00
C TYR A 17 7.80 0.59 -0.98
N LEU A 18 8.11 1.84 -1.35
CA LEU A 18 7.15 2.95 -1.20
C LEU A 18 6.11 2.94 -2.32
N TYR A 19 6.58 2.86 -3.57
CA TYR A 19 5.75 2.81 -4.77
C TYR A 19 6.34 1.84 -5.78
N GLY A 20 5.47 1.21 -6.56
CA GLY A 20 5.87 0.46 -7.75
C GLY A 20 4.82 0.55 -8.84
N ALA A 21 5.30 0.49 -10.07
CA ALA A 21 4.47 0.52 -11.27
C ALA A 21 5.10 -0.40 -12.33
N SER A 22 4.25 -1.06 -13.11
CA SER A 22 4.67 -1.88 -14.24
C SER A 22 3.70 -1.71 -15.40
N SER A 23 4.25 -1.80 -16.61
CA SER A 23 3.47 -1.92 -17.83
C SER A 23 2.70 -3.24 -17.85
N ASN A 24 1.59 -3.24 -18.58
CA ASN A 24 0.87 -4.46 -18.91
C ASN A 24 1.54 -5.24 -20.04
N GLU A 25 2.48 -4.63 -20.76
CA GLU A 25 3.30 -5.27 -21.78
C GLU A 25 4.43 -6.09 -21.12
N HIS A 26 4.81 -7.21 -21.74
CA HIS A 26 5.94 -8.05 -21.31
C HIS A 26 5.87 -8.55 -19.85
N ARG A 27 4.67 -8.75 -19.28
CA ARG A 27 4.51 -9.30 -17.91
C ARG A 27 5.16 -10.68 -17.73
N ASN A 28 5.26 -11.47 -18.79
CA ASN A 28 5.90 -12.77 -18.79
C ASN A 28 7.41 -12.70 -18.43
N LEU A 29 8.04 -11.53 -18.55
CA LEU A 29 9.42 -11.30 -18.11
C LEU A 29 9.52 -11.05 -16.59
N MET A 30 8.39 -11.00 -15.89
CA MET A 30 8.31 -10.85 -14.43
C MET A 30 9.09 -9.64 -13.88
N PRO A 31 8.99 -8.44 -14.48
CA PRO A 31 9.85 -7.31 -14.12
C PRO A 31 9.65 -6.85 -12.66
N ASN A 32 8.45 -7.02 -12.11
CA ASN A 32 8.19 -6.72 -10.70
C ASN A 32 8.98 -7.62 -9.76
N TYR A 33 9.18 -8.90 -10.10
CA TYR A 33 9.98 -9.81 -9.29
C TYR A 33 11.45 -9.40 -9.30
N LEU A 34 11.97 -9.00 -10.47
CA LEU A 34 13.33 -8.46 -10.58
C LEU A 34 13.50 -7.20 -9.73
N LEU A 35 12.54 -6.26 -9.79
CA LEU A 35 12.59 -5.05 -8.97
C LEU A 35 12.63 -5.35 -7.47
N GLN A 36 11.73 -6.21 -6.98
CA GLN A 36 11.73 -6.57 -5.55
C GLN A 36 13.01 -7.29 -5.14
N TRP A 37 13.50 -8.23 -5.96
CA TRP A 37 14.75 -8.94 -5.68
C TRP A 37 15.94 -7.99 -5.61
N SER A 38 16.08 -7.07 -6.57
CA SER A 38 17.13 -6.05 -6.55
C SER A 38 17.04 -5.16 -5.31
N MET A 39 15.83 -4.80 -4.87
CA MET A 39 15.65 -4.01 -3.64
C MET A 39 15.98 -4.81 -2.36
N ILE A 40 15.69 -6.11 -2.33
CA ILE A 40 16.08 -7.00 -1.22
C ILE A 40 17.59 -7.12 -1.15
N GLN A 41 18.27 -7.34 -2.29
CA GLN A 41 19.73 -7.35 -2.35
C GLN A 41 20.31 -6.02 -1.87
N TRP A 42 19.73 -4.90 -2.31
CA TRP A 42 20.13 -3.58 -1.84
C TRP A 42 19.95 -3.39 -0.33
N ALA A 43 18.87 -3.92 0.26
CA ALA A 43 18.69 -3.91 1.71
C ALA A 43 19.79 -4.71 2.44
N VAL A 44 20.16 -5.88 1.91
CA VAL A 44 21.26 -6.71 2.43
C VAL A 44 22.60 -5.97 2.33
N GLU A 45 22.90 -5.35 1.19
CA GLU A 45 24.11 -4.53 0.99
C GLU A 45 24.20 -3.35 1.97
N LYS A 46 23.06 -2.78 2.35
CA LYS A 46 22.97 -1.71 3.35
C LYS A 46 23.05 -2.21 4.79
N GLY A 47 23.18 -3.52 5.01
CA GLY A 47 23.16 -4.12 6.35
C GLY A 47 21.82 -3.96 7.06
N CYS A 48 20.73 -3.79 6.29
CA CYS A 48 19.39 -3.67 6.87
C CYS A 48 18.94 -5.01 7.44
N ARG A 49 18.25 -4.95 8.58
CA ARG A 49 17.61 -6.12 9.19
C ARG A 49 16.25 -6.40 8.58
N MET A 50 15.65 -5.42 7.91
CA MET A 50 14.29 -5.53 7.39
C MET A 50 14.15 -4.96 5.99
N TYR A 51 13.47 -5.71 5.14
CA TYR A 51 12.89 -5.23 3.90
C TYR A 51 11.36 -5.16 4.06
N ASP A 52 10.78 -3.98 3.90
CA ASP A 52 9.38 -3.72 4.21
C ASP A 52 8.56 -3.52 2.93
N PHE A 53 7.76 -4.53 2.60
CA PHE A 53 6.82 -4.51 1.48
C PHE A 53 5.63 -3.56 1.71
N ARG A 54 5.47 -3.02 2.92
CA ARG A 54 4.34 -2.20 3.39
C ARG A 54 2.99 -2.92 3.35
N GLY A 55 1.91 -2.18 3.64
CA GLY A 55 0.59 -2.73 3.94
C GLY A 55 -0.09 -3.55 2.84
N VAL A 56 -0.98 -4.43 3.28
CA VAL A 56 -1.98 -5.16 2.49
C VAL A 56 -3.37 -4.88 3.09
N SER A 57 -4.45 -5.41 2.51
CA SER A 57 -5.84 -5.16 2.93
C SER A 57 -6.20 -5.61 4.34
N GLY A 58 -5.37 -6.41 5.01
CA GLY A 58 -5.69 -7.08 6.28
C GLY A 58 -6.59 -8.29 6.09
N ASP A 59 -7.52 -8.22 5.15
CA ASP A 59 -8.32 -9.35 4.67
C ASP A 59 -7.52 -10.16 3.63
N VAL A 60 -7.28 -11.43 3.97
CA VAL A 60 -6.50 -12.41 3.20
C VAL A 60 -7.38 -13.46 2.51
N SER A 61 -8.70 -13.24 2.46
CA SER A 61 -9.61 -14.10 1.72
C SER A 61 -9.34 -14.06 0.21
N GLU A 62 -9.57 -15.18 -0.49
CA GLU A 62 -9.25 -15.26 -1.93
C GLU A 62 -10.22 -14.47 -2.81
N ASP A 63 -11.42 -14.18 -2.31
CA ASP A 63 -12.42 -13.33 -2.96
C ASP A 63 -12.12 -11.84 -2.82
N ASN A 64 -11.14 -11.46 -1.98
CA ASN A 64 -10.70 -10.08 -1.86
C ASN A 64 -10.00 -9.61 -3.15
N PRO A 65 -10.40 -8.47 -3.76
CA PRO A 65 -9.73 -7.90 -4.94
C PRO A 65 -8.22 -7.64 -4.77
N LEU A 66 -7.74 -7.51 -3.54
CA LEU A 66 -6.34 -7.28 -3.18
C LEU A 66 -5.59 -8.57 -2.77
N TYR A 67 -6.22 -9.74 -2.83
CA TYR A 67 -5.57 -11.02 -2.51
C TYR A 67 -4.31 -11.27 -3.34
N GLY A 68 -4.32 -10.90 -4.63
CA GLY A 68 -3.15 -11.01 -5.49
C GLY A 68 -1.94 -10.20 -5.00
N LEU A 69 -2.18 -9.02 -4.41
CA LEU A 69 -1.13 -8.19 -3.81
C LEU A 69 -0.55 -8.85 -2.56
N PHE A 70 -1.41 -9.42 -1.71
CA PHE A 70 -0.99 -10.20 -0.56
C PHE A 70 -0.14 -11.41 -0.99
N ARG A 71 -0.62 -12.22 -1.94
CA ARG A 71 0.10 -13.38 -2.49
C ARG A 71 1.45 -13.01 -3.08
N PHE A 72 1.53 -11.90 -3.82
CA PHE A 72 2.78 -11.40 -4.37
C PHE A 72 3.82 -11.14 -3.28
N LYS A 73 3.44 -10.40 -2.21
CA LYS A 73 4.35 -10.07 -1.11
C LYS A 73 4.71 -11.28 -0.26
N GLN A 74 3.74 -12.14 0.06
CA GLN A 74 3.94 -13.38 0.79
C GLN A 74 4.87 -14.34 0.02
N GLY A 75 4.85 -14.31 -1.32
CA GLY A 75 5.70 -15.13 -2.17
C GLY A 75 7.21 -14.90 -2.00
N PHE A 76 7.62 -13.77 -1.41
CA PHE A 76 9.02 -13.50 -1.05
C PHE A 76 9.38 -13.94 0.38
N GLY A 77 8.47 -14.61 1.09
CA GLY A 77 8.67 -15.02 2.49
C GLY A 77 8.47 -13.88 3.49
N GLY A 78 7.72 -12.83 3.12
CA GLY A 78 7.42 -11.73 4.03
C GLY A 78 6.43 -12.13 5.12
N ASP A 79 6.68 -11.68 6.36
CA ASP A 79 5.78 -11.88 7.49
C ASP A 79 4.59 -10.92 7.43
N PHE A 80 3.38 -11.46 7.57
CA PHE A 80 2.18 -10.64 7.74
C PHE A 80 2.13 -10.11 9.17
N THR A 81 2.47 -8.84 9.35
CA THR A 81 2.56 -8.18 10.66
C THR A 81 1.44 -7.16 10.82
N GLU A 82 0.57 -7.37 11.80
CA GLU A 82 -0.40 -6.39 12.25
C GLU A 82 0.23 -5.49 13.33
N PHE A 83 0.11 -4.18 13.17
CA PHE A 83 0.55 -3.22 14.18
C PHE A 83 -0.59 -2.90 15.16
N VAL A 84 -0.25 -2.28 16.29
CA VAL A 84 -1.22 -1.86 17.33
C VAL A 84 -2.33 -0.94 16.82
N GLY A 85 -2.16 -0.38 15.62
CA GLY A 85 -3.12 0.50 14.98
C GLY A 85 -2.88 1.97 15.33
N GLU A 86 -3.95 2.74 15.25
CA GLU A 86 -3.94 4.18 15.49
C GLU A 86 -4.28 4.47 16.96
N MET A 87 -3.60 5.45 17.55
CA MET A 87 -3.84 5.91 18.92
C MET A 87 -4.08 7.41 18.88
N ASP A 88 -5.23 7.85 19.38
CA ASP A 88 -5.63 9.25 19.34
C ASP A 88 -5.45 9.93 20.71
N LEU A 89 -4.67 11.03 20.73
CA LEU A 89 -4.67 11.97 21.83
C LEU A 89 -5.73 13.05 21.57
N VAL A 90 -6.91 12.89 22.18
CA VAL A 90 -8.04 13.80 21.96
C VAL A 90 -7.81 15.13 22.68
N LEU A 91 -7.39 16.15 21.94
CA LEU A 91 -7.16 17.51 22.46
C LEU A 91 -8.46 18.35 22.53
N SER A 92 -9.43 18.06 21.68
CA SER A 92 -10.74 18.73 21.65
C SER A 92 -11.85 17.72 21.39
N PRO A 93 -12.62 17.31 22.43
CA PRO A 93 -13.63 16.27 22.30
C PRO A 93 -14.73 16.60 21.29
N ALA A 94 -15.18 17.87 21.25
CA ALA A 94 -16.24 18.29 20.32
C ALA A 94 -15.80 18.22 18.86
N VAL A 95 -14.56 18.64 18.56
CA VAL A 95 -14.01 18.57 17.19
C VAL A 95 -13.75 17.12 16.79
N TYR A 96 -13.18 16.32 17.70
CA TYR A 96 -12.94 14.90 17.45
C TYR A 96 -14.24 14.18 17.10
N TRP A 97 -15.29 14.35 17.92
CA TRP A 97 -16.60 13.77 17.65
C TRP A 97 -17.17 14.21 16.29
N ALA A 98 -17.08 15.51 15.97
CA ALA A 98 -17.58 16.04 14.71
C ALA A 98 -16.82 15.48 13.49
N VAL A 99 -15.50 15.29 13.59
CA VAL A 99 -14.69 14.69 12.51
C VAL A 99 -14.97 13.20 12.37
N GLU A 100 -14.97 12.46 13.46
CA GLU A 100 -15.19 11.02 13.48
C GLU A 100 -16.55 10.65 12.85
N HIS A 101 -17.62 11.36 13.24
CA HIS A 101 -18.98 11.08 12.74
C HIS A 101 -19.29 11.81 11.42
N GLY A 102 -18.75 13.01 11.23
CA GLY A 102 -19.04 13.86 10.07
C GLY A 102 -18.29 13.47 8.80
N THR A 103 -17.09 12.89 8.90
CA THR A 103 -16.28 12.52 7.73
C THR A 103 -16.96 11.47 6.85
N SER A 104 -17.63 10.49 7.44
CA SER A 104 -18.37 9.46 6.69
C SER A 104 -19.52 10.06 5.88
N ILE A 105 -20.30 10.96 6.49
CA ILE A 105 -21.39 11.69 5.82
C ILE A 105 -20.83 12.55 4.68
N PHE A 106 -19.76 13.30 4.96
CA PHE A 106 -19.11 14.14 3.96
C PHE A 106 -18.59 13.35 2.77
N LYS A 107 -17.94 12.19 3.00
CA LYS A 107 -17.43 11.31 1.94
C LYS A 107 -18.57 10.81 1.05
N GLU A 108 -19.69 10.38 1.64
CA GLU A 108 -20.85 9.90 0.87
C GLU A 108 -21.50 11.03 0.06
N LEU A 109 -21.74 12.19 0.66
CA LEU A 109 -22.28 13.35 -0.05
C LEU A 109 -21.38 13.77 -1.22
N ARG A 110 -20.07 13.80 -1.01
CA ARG A 110 -19.10 14.14 -2.06
C ARG A 110 -19.16 13.14 -3.21
N LYS A 111 -19.29 11.84 -2.92
CA LYS A 111 -19.44 10.78 -3.92
C LYS A 111 -20.72 10.97 -4.73
N GLN A 112 -21.86 11.22 -4.08
CA GLN A 112 -23.14 11.48 -4.75
C GLN A 112 -23.06 12.70 -5.67
N VAL A 113 -22.49 13.81 -5.19
CA VAL A 113 -22.30 15.04 -6.00
C VAL A 113 -21.41 14.77 -7.21
N TYR A 114 -20.32 14.01 -7.06
CA TYR A 114 -19.46 13.61 -8.17
C TYR A 114 -20.22 12.79 -9.21
N LEU A 115 -21.00 11.79 -8.77
CA LEU A 115 -21.81 10.96 -9.65
C LEU A 115 -22.88 11.78 -10.38
N ILE A 116 -23.54 12.72 -9.71
CA ILE A 116 -24.51 13.63 -10.34
C ILE A 116 -23.83 14.51 -11.40
N LYS A 117 -22.68 15.11 -11.09
CA LYS A 117 -21.92 15.96 -12.04
C LYS A 117 -21.43 15.21 -13.27
N ASN A 118 -21.16 13.92 -13.15
CA ASN A 118 -20.64 13.09 -14.23
C ASN A 118 -21.71 12.19 -14.85
N ARG A 119 -22.98 12.34 -14.46
CA ARG A 119 -24.08 11.56 -15.02
C ARG A 119 -24.35 12.02 -16.45
N GLY A 120 -23.91 11.23 -17.44
CA GLY A 120 -24.10 11.52 -18.86
C GLY A 120 -22.87 12.07 -19.59
N LYS A 121 -21.70 12.09 -18.94
CA LYS A 121 -20.40 12.02 -19.64
C LYS A 121 -19.97 10.57 -19.76
#